data_AF-A0A1Y1M3Y5-F1
#
_entry.id   AF-A0A1Y1M3Y5-F1
#
_cell.length_a   1.000
_cell.length_b   1.000
_cell.length_c   1.000
_cell.angle_alpha   90.00
_cell.angle_beta   90.00
_cell.angle_gamma   90.00
#
_symmetry.space_group_name_H-M   'P 1'
#
loop_
_entity.id
_entity.type
_entity.pdbx_description
1 polymer ?
#
loop_
_entity_poly.entity_id
_entity_poly.type
_entity_poly.pdbx_seq_one_letter_code
_entity_poly.pdbx_strand_id
1 'polypeptide(L)'
;MSENHVSFLRKVFLSADVYAVCLQHALSTEKEEVMGLLIGELDRENASSHISACVILHRSDKQPDRVEISPEQLCEAAIYAEELKQKLNRPMRVLGWYHSHPHITVWPSHVDLRTQSQYQIMEPLFVGLIFSVFSSDSGSTYNKVDLTCFQARGNSDDNMHRREIAIAIRPSCLHEYNLKALMDLPNILMKEVLSVSHEINYGTDEFAKLHNSALKALQLTEVASSVTLPMCDLLQMRLNSVTARIKEVQMIRDKLKEQVEAMSR
;
A
#
# COMPACT_ATOMS: atom_id res chain seq x y z
N MET A 1 38.97 -1.16 0.51
CA MET A 1 37.83 -0.31 0.90
C MET A 1 36.76 -1.24 1.42
N SER A 2 36.63 -1.38 2.73
CA SER A 2 35.64 -2.28 3.34
C SER A 2 34.25 -1.67 3.20
N GLU A 3 33.44 -2.20 2.29
CA GLU A 3 32.00 -1.96 2.31
C GLU A 3 31.50 -2.42 3.69
N ASN A 4 31.14 -1.47 4.54
CA ASN A 4 30.36 -1.78 5.73
C ASN A 4 29.02 -2.33 5.23
N HIS A 5 28.90 -3.66 5.16
CA HIS A 5 27.65 -4.32 4.85
C HIS A 5 26.64 -4.00 5.95
N VAL A 6 25.85 -2.95 5.72
CA VAL A 6 24.69 -2.63 6.54
C VAL A 6 23.70 -3.77 6.36
N SER A 7 23.56 -4.59 7.40
CA SER A 7 22.67 -5.75 7.40
C SER A 7 21.21 -5.42 7.72
N PHE A 8 20.94 -4.23 8.27
CA PHE A 8 19.59 -3.82 8.69
C PHE A 8 19.37 -2.33 8.52
N LEU A 9 18.11 -1.95 8.26
CA LEU A 9 17.70 -0.56 8.22
C LEU A 9 17.75 0.07 9.63
N ARG A 10 18.01 1.38 9.64
CA ARG A 10 17.87 2.23 10.84
C ARG A 10 16.53 2.94 10.85
N LYS A 11 16.06 3.38 9.68
CA LYS A 11 14.86 4.20 9.56
C LYS A 11 14.17 4.01 8.22
N VAL A 12 12.85 4.11 8.24
CA VAL A 12 12.00 4.19 7.04
C VAL A 12 11.30 5.54 7.00
N PHE A 13 11.37 6.20 5.86
CA PHE A 13 10.60 7.38 5.54
C PHE A 13 9.50 6.99 4.57
N LEU A 14 8.25 7.09 5.01
CA LEU A 14 7.08 6.78 4.23
C LEU A 14 6.44 8.09 3.77
N SER A 15 6.24 8.28 2.46
CA SER A 15 5.48 9.44 1.99
C SER A 15 4.00 9.36 2.42
N ALA A 16 3.42 10.49 2.81
CA ALA A 16 2.04 10.55 3.33
C ALA A 16 0.99 10.08 2.31
N ASP A 17 1.23 10.29 1.02
CA ASP A 17 0.38 9.78 -0.05
C ASP A 17 0.45 8.25 -0.19
N VAL A 18 1.62 7.63 -0.03
CA VAL A 18 1.73 6.16 0.05
C VAL A 18 1.01 5.62 1.27
N TYR A 19 1.20 6.25 2.43
CA TYR A 19 0.47 5.88 3.65
C TYR A 19 -1.06 5.91 3.42
N ALA A 20 -1.57 6.95 2.76
CA ALA A 20 -2.99 7.05 2.45
C ALA A 20 -3.48 5.93 1.53
N VAL A 21 -2.71 5.57 0.48
CA VAL A 21 -3.06 4.46 -0.42
C VAL A 21 -3.07 3.12 0.32
N CYS A 22 -2.01 2.82 1.08
CA CYS A 22 -1.91 1.59 1.86
C CYS A 22 -3.02 1.48 2.91
N LEU A 23 -3.32 2.57 3.61
CA LEU A 23 -4.39 2.60 4.61
C LEU A 23 -5.77 2.42 3.97
N GLN A 24 -6.05 3.09 2.85
CA GLN A 24 -7.32 2.92 2.14
C GLN A 24 -7.48 1.50 1.59
N HIS A 25 -6.39 0.89 1.13
CA HIS A 25 -6.41 -0.52 0.75
C HIS A 25 -6.67 -1.43 1.96
N ALA A 26 -6.01 -1.22 3.09
CA ALA A 26 -6.24 -1.98 4.32
C ALA A 26 -7.69 -1.87 4.83
N LEU A 27 -8.33 -0.71 4.66
CA LEU A 27 -9.73 -0.46 5.04
C LEU A 27 -10.76 -0.95 4.01
N SER A 28 -10.33 -1.52 2.88
CA SER A 28 -11.24 -1.99 1.83
C SER A 28 -11.99 -3.28 2.19
N THR A 29 -11.43 -4.09 3.10
CA THR A 29 -12.04 -5.32 3.58
C THR A 29 -11.62 -5.60 5.02
N GLU A 30 -12.58 -6.03 5.83
CA GLU A 30 -12.36 -6.54 7.19
C GLU A 30 -12.27 -8.07 7.25
N LYS A 31 -12.60 -8.75 6.14
CA LYS A 31 -12.75 -10.21 6.08
C LYS A 31 -11.46 -10.94 5.73
N GLU A 32 -10.60 -10.29 4.95
CA GLU A 32 -9.39 -10.87 4.38
C GLU A 32 -8.23 -9.89 4.55
N GLU A 33 -7.02 -10.39 4.76
CA GLU A 33 -5.81 -9.56 4.73
C GLU A 33 -5.52 -9.15 3.29
N VAL A 34 -5.14 -7.89 3.10
CA VAL A 34 -4.70 -7.35 1.81
C VAL A 34 -3.19 -7.15 1.80
N MET A 35 -2.59 -7.09 0.61
CA MET A 35 -1.14 -6.91 0.49
C MET A 35 -0.73 -6.02 -0.68
N GLY A 36 0.50 -5.49 -0.60
CA GLY A 36 1.10 -4.79 -1.71
C GLY A 36 2.61 -4.60 -1.56
N LEU A 37 3.22 -4.05 -2.60
CA LEU A 37 4.66 -3.78 -2.66
C LEU A 37 4.95 -2.29 -2.51
N LEU A 38 6.11 -1.99 -1.94
CA LEU A 38 6.58 -0.64 -1.64
C LEU A 38 7.78 -0.32 -2.53
N ILE A 39 7.73 0.83 -3.19
CA ILE A 39 8.73 1.28 -4.16
C ILE A 39 9.33 2.60 -3.70
N GLY A 40 10.64 2.72 -3.83
CA GLY A 40 11.32 3.95 -3.47
C GLY A 40 12.82 3.90 -3.69
N GLU A 41 13.53 4.72 -2.92
CA GLU A 41 14.99 4.83 -2.96
C GLU A 41 15.61 4.30 -1.67
N LEU A 42 16.77 3.65 -1.80
CA LEU A 42 17.55 3.22 -0.66
C LEU A 42 18.78 4.10 -0.50
N ASP A 43 18.91 4.70 0.68
CA ASP A 43 20.13 5.34 1.15
C ASP A 43 20.95 4.32 1.95
N ARG A 44 21.97 3.74 1.29
CA ARG A 44 22.88 2.76 1.91
C ARG A 44 23.81 3.38 2.95
N GLU A 45 24.16 4.65 2.82
CA GLU A 45 25.08 5.34 3.76
C GLU A 45 24.40 5.53 5.12
N ASN A 46 23.14 5.98 5.11
CA ASN A 46 22.36 6.19 6.32
C ASN A 46 21.50 4.99 6.73
N ALA A 47 21.61 3.86 6.02
CA ALA A 47 20.77 2.68 6.23
C ALA A 47 19.27 3.04 6.28
N SER A 48 18.83 3.90 5.37
CA SER A 48 17.49 4.50 5.38
C SER A 48 16.74 4.19 4.09
N SER A 49 15.46 3.84 4.22
CA SER A 49 14.58 3.57 3.08
C SER A 49 13.61 4.73 2.89
N HIS A 50 13.48 5.23 1.65
CA HIS A 50 12.61 6.33 1.28
C HIS A 50 11.52 5.82 0.34
N ILE A 51 10.37 5.50 0.90
CA ILE A 51 9.24 4.92 0.18
C ILE A 51 8.38 6.04 -0.37
N SER A 52 8.29 6.13 -1.69
CA SER A 52 7.51 7.17 -2.38
C SER A 52 6.40 6.64 -3.27
N ALA A 53 6.41 5.36 -3.65
CA ALA A 53 5.37 4.73 -4.44
C ALA A 53 4.96 3.37 -3.86
N CYS A 54 3.80 2.86 -4.26
CA CYS A 54 3.35 1.51 -3.92
C CYS A 54 2.60 0.85 -5.08
N VAL A 55 2.51 -0.47 -5.02
CA VAL A 55 1.72 -1.30 -5.94
C VAL A 55 0.76 -2.13 -5.11
N ILE A 56 -0.52 -2.02 -5.42
CA ILE A 56 -1.58 -2.86 -4.84
C ILE A 56 -1.54 -4.20 -5.55
N LEU A 57 -1.46 -5.29 -4.79
CA LEU A 57 -1.46 -6.63 -5.34
C LEU A 57 -2.84 -7.28 -5.14
N HIS A 58 -3.20 -8.15 -6.07
CA HIS A 58 -4.37 -9.03 -5.95
C HIS A 58 -3.96 -10.31 -5.23
N ARG A 59 -4.86 -10.89 -4.43
CA ARG A 59 -4.56 -12.10 -3.66
C ARG A 59 -5.03 -13.33 -4.42
N SER A 60 -4.09 -14.16 -4.88
CA SER A 60 -4.41 -15.45 -5.53
C SER A 60 -4.68 -16.57 -4.52
N ASP A 61 -4.04 -16.56 -3.34
CA ASP A 61 -4.24 -17.54 -2.26
C ASP A 61 -4.93 -16.92 -1.05
N LYS A 62 -6.18 -17.33 -0.77
CA LYS A 62 -7.05 -16.77 0.28
C LYS A 62 -6.94 -17.50 1.64
N GLN A 63 -5.95 -18.36 1.83
CA GLN A 63 -5.73 -19.04 3.11
C GLN A 63 -5.42 -18.03 4.23
N PRO A 64 -5.97 -18.21 5.44
CA PRO A 64 -5.64 -17.35 6.59
C PRO A 64 -4.13 -17.45 6.91
N ASP A 65 -3.54 -16.34 7.34
CA ASP A 65 -2.13 -16.20 7.75
C ASP A 65 -1.08 -16.49 6.66
N ARG A 66 -1.48 -16.66 5.38
CA ARG A 66 -0.56 -16.94 4.28
C ARG A 66 -0.55 -15.84 3.23
N VAL A 67 0.34 -14.86 3.41
CA VAL A 67 0.59 -13.79 2.45
C VAL A 67 1.86 -14.11 1.68
N GLU A 68 1.72 -14.65 0.47
CA GLU A 68 2.83 -14.92 -0.44
C GLU A 68 2.66 -14.10 -1.72
N ILE A 69 3.70 -13.36 -2.09
CA ILE A 69 3.74 -12.61 -3.34
C ILE A 69 4.31 -13.51 -4.43
N SER A 70 3.58 -13.66 -5.54
CA SER A 70 4.04 -14.52 -6.62
C SER A 70 5.30 -13.93 -7.31
N PRO A 71 6.19 -14.77 -7.88
CA PRO A 71 7.33 -14.29 -8.64
C PRO A 71 6.93 -13.37 -9.81
N GLU A 72 5.79 -13.61 -10.43
CA GLU A 72 5.22 -12.79 -11.50
C GLU A 72 4.86 -11.40 -10.98
N GLN A 73 4.21 -11.31 -9.82
CA GLN A 73 3.86 -10.04 -9.18
C GLN A 73 5.10 -9.23 -8.78
N LEU A 74 6.15 -9.90 -8.27
CA LEU A 74 7.44 -9.25 -7.99
C LEU A 74 8.08 -8.71 -9.28
N CYS A 75 8.01 -9.47 -10.37
CA CYS A 75 8.54 -9.06 -11.67
C CYS A 75 7.77 -7.83 -12.23
N GLU A 76 6.44 -7.86 -12.19
CA GLU A 76 5.60 -6.74 -12.62
C GLU A 76 5.90 -5.46 -11.83
N ALA A 77 6.05 -5.58 -10.50
CA ALA A 77 6.42 -4.45 -9.66
C ALA A 77 7.84 -3.94 -9.93
N ALA A 78 8.78 -4.82 -10.26
CA ALA A 78 10.13 -4.43 -10.65
C ALA A 78 10.15 -3.68 -11.99
N ILE A 79 9.37 -4.13 -12.98
CA ILE A 79 9.18 -3.43 -14.26
C ILE A 79 8.60 -2.04 -14.01
N TYR A 80 7.54 -1.96 -13.20
CA TYR A 80 6.93 -0.69 -12.84
C TYR A 80 7.89 0.25 -12.09
N ALA A 81 8.74 -0.28 -11.21
CA ALA A 81 9.78 0.49 -10.55
C ALA A 81 10.80 1.07 -11.56
N GLU A 82 11.19 0.29 -12.57
CA GLU A 82 12.09 0.77 -13.63
C GLU A 82 11.44 1.87 -14.49
N GLU A 83 10.13 1.74 -14.79
CA GLU A 83 9.39 2.82 -15.46
C GLU A 83 9.38 4.11 -14.63
N LEU A 84 9.12 4.00 -13.32
CA LEU A 84 9.15 5.15 -12.41
C LEU A 84 10.54 5.76 -12.31
N LYS A 85 11.60 4.93 -12.33
CA LYS A 85 12.98 5.39 -12.35
C LYS A 85 13.28 6.24 -13.58
N GLN A 86 12.82 5.82 -14.76
CA GLN A 86 12.97 6.59 -16.00
C GLN A 86 12.15 7.87 -15.97
N LYS A 87 10.88 7.82 -15.53
CA LYS A 87 9.97 8.98 -15.50
C LYS A 87 10.38 10.05 -14.49
N LEU A 88 10.85 9.65 -13.31
CA LEU A 88 11.19 10.56 -12.21
C LEU A 88 12.68 10.91 -12.17
N ASN A 89 13.51 10.26 -12.97
CA ASN A 89 14.97 10.35 -12.94
C ASN A 89 15.54 10.14 -11.51
N ARG A 90 14.99 9.14 -10.81
CA ARG A 90 15.33 8.76 -9.42
C ARG A 90 15.61 7.26 -9.37
N PRO A 91 16.53 6.77 -8.53
CA PRO A 91 16.88 5.34 -8.43
C PRO A 91 15.77 4.52 -7.73
N MET A 92 14.60 4.42 -8.37
CA MET A 92 13.43 3.71 -7.86
C MET A 92 13.62 2.19 -7.96
N ARG A 93 13.29 1.48 -6.89
CA ARG A 93 13.30 0.01 -6.81
C ARG A 93 12.29 -0.50 -5.79
N VAL A 94 11.97 -1.79 -5.84
CA VAL A 94 11.14 -2.44 -4.80
C VAL A 94 11.96 -2.54 -3.50
N LEU A 95 11.43 -1.99 -2.42
CA LEU A 95 12.13 -1.87 -1.12
C LEU A 95 11.46 -2.64 0.00
N GLY A 96 10.21 -3.06 -0.19
CA GLY A 96 9.46 -3.69 0.86
C GLY A 96 8.09 -4.11 0.41
N TRP A 97 7.32 -4.55 1.39
CA TRP A 97 5.94 -5.00 1.23
C TRP A 97 5.12 -4.51 2.41
N TYR A 98 3.80 -4.49 2.23
CA TYR A 98 2.86 -4.24 3.31
C TYR A 98 1.70 -5.21 3.25
N HIS A 99 1.11 -5.47 4.41
CA HIS A 99 -0.18 -6.15 4.51
C HIS A 99 -1.05 -5.62 5.65
N SER A 100 -2.31 -6.04 5.70
CA SER A 100 -3.25 -5.66 6.76
C SER A 100 -3.51 -6.79 7.73
N HIS A 101 -3.75 -6.44 9.00
CA HIS A 101 -4.27 -7.32 10.04
C HIS A 101 -5.65 -6.79 10.49
N PRO A 102 -6.75 -7.22 9.87
CA PRO A 102 -8.09 -6.85 10.31
C PRO A 102 -8.42 -7.54 11.64
N HIS A 103 -8.89 -6.77 12.63
CA HIS A 103 -9.28 -7.26 13.97
C HIS A 103 -8.18 -7.98 14.76
N ILE A 104 -6.92 -7.90 14.32
CA ILE A 104 -5.77 -8.56 14.95
C ILE A 104 -4.70 -7.50 15.25
N THR A 105 -3.83 -7.79 16.21
CA THR A 105 -2.74 -6.89 16.61
C THR A 105 -1.79 -6.57 15.45
N VAL A 106 -1.16 -5.40 15.47
CA VAL A 106 -0.18 -4.96 14.47
C VAL A 106 1.12 -5.77 14.44
N TRP A 107 1.30 -6.69 15.38
CA TRP A 107 2.54 -7.43 15.52
C TRP A 107 2.65 -8.55 14.48
N PRO A 108 3.83 -8.75 13.86
CA PRO A 108 4.03 -9.81 12.88
C PRO A 108 3.87 -11.18 13.53
N SER A 109 3.19 -12.07 12.81
CA SER A 109 3.09 -13.50 13.11
C SER A 109 4.40 -14.24 12.80
N HIS A 110 4.48 -15.52 13.16
CA HIS A 110 5.64 -16.35 12.79
C HIS A 110 5.74 -16.54 11.27
N VAL A 111 4.60 -16.58 10.57
CA VAL A 111 4.57 -16.68 9.10
C VAL A 111 5.11 -15.40 8.49
N ASP A 112 4.69 -14.23 8.97
CA ASP A 112 5.20 -12.93 8.52
C ASP A 112 6.72 -12.83 8.68
N LEU A 113 7.26 -13.30 9.82
CA LEU A 113 8.70 -13.28 10.07
C LEU A 113 9.47 -14.21 9.14
N ARG A 114 8.92 -15.39 8.83
CA ARG A 114 9.52 -16.31 7.86
C ARG A 114 9.49 -15.71 6.46
N THR A 115 8.37 -15.18 6.01
CA THR A 115 8.22 -14.51 4.71
C THR A 115 9.16 -13.31 4.59
N GLN A 116 9.21 -12.46 5.62
CA GLN A 116 10.13 -11.33 5.68
C GLN A 116 11.60 -11.77 5.62
N SER A 117 11.97 -12.87 6.29
CA SER A 117 13.33 -13.43 6.21
C SER A 117 13.67 -13.91 4.81
N GLN A 118 12.71 -14.53 4.09
CA GLN A 118 12.93 -14.96 2.71
C GLN A 118 13.19 -13.77 1.79
N TYR A 119 12.44 -12.67 1.93
CA TYR A 119 12.72 -11.45 1.17
C TYR A 119 14.07 -10.81 1.52
N GLN A 120 14.49 -10.89 2.79
CA GLN A 120 15.80 -10.39 3.22
C GLN A 120 16.99 -11.19 2.70
N ILE A 121 16.79 -12.45 2.26
CA ILE A 121 17.84 -13.21 1.55
C ILE A 121 18.11 -12.56 0.19
N MET A 122 17.08 -12.03 -0.48
CA MET A 122 17.21 -11.38 -1.79
C MET A 122 17.71 -9.93 -1.67
N GLU A 123 17.17 -9.15 -0.74
CA GLU A 123 17.65 -7.79 -0.44
C GLU A 123 17.71 -7.60 1.09
N PRO A 124 18.90 -7.50 1.70
CA PRO A 124 19.04 -7.42 3.16
C PRO A 124 18.29 -6.25 3.82
N LEU A 125 18.07 -5.18 3.05
CA LEU A 125 17.39 -3.96 3.50
C LEU A 125 15.90 -3.93 3.12
N PHE A 126 15.33 -5.07 2.72
CA PHE A 126 13.90 -5.21 2.49
C PHE A 126 13.11 -5.02 3.78
N VAL A 127 11.95 -4.36 3.72
CA VAL A 127 11.17 -4.00 4.91
C VAL A 127 9.71 -4.44 4.80
N GLY A 128 9.14 -4.89 5.93
CA GLY A 128 7.72 -5.19 6.07
C GLY A 128 6.98 -4.10 6.83
N LEU A 129 5.79 -3.73 6.36
CA LEU A 129 4.84 -2.87 7.06
C LEU A 129 3.55 -3.64 7.35
N ILE A 130 2.98 -3.46 8.55
CA ILE A 130 1.68 -4.04 8.90
C ILE A 130 0.73 -2.94 9.33
N PHE A 131 -0.46 -2.95 8.75
CA PHE A 131 -1.57 -2.08 9.11
C PHE A 131 -2.61 -2.88 9.89
N SER A 132 -2.67 -2.69 11.21
CA SER A 132 -3.78 -3.21 12.00
C SER A 132 -4.96 -2.26 11.90
N VAL A 133 -6.09 -2.78 11.42
CA VAL A 133 -7.31 -2.03 11.12
C VAL A 133 -8.51 -2.75 11.71
N PHE A 134 -9.61 -2.02 11.91
CA PHE A 134 -10.83 -2.54 12.54
C PHE A 134 -10.61 -3.10 13.97
N SER A 135 -9.53 -2.67 14.63
CA SER A 135 -9.24 -3.00 16.02
C SER A 135 -10.07 -2.11 16.93
N SER A 136 -10.97 -2.73 17.71
CA SER A 136 -11.73 -2.05 18.77
C SER A 136 -11.54 -2.83 20.08
N ASP A 137 -11.18 -2.12 21.14
CA ASP A 137 -11.16 -2.70 22.48
C ASP A 137 -12.61 -2.83 22.99
N SER A 138 -12.91 -3.92 23.68
CA SER A 138 -14.23 -4.17 24.28
C SER A 138 -14.52 -3.14 25.37
N GLY A 139 -15.15 -2.03 24.97
CA GLY A 139 -15.45 -0.87 25.82
C GLY A 139 -15.07 0.49 25.21
N SER A 140 -14.34 0.49 24.09
CA SER A 140 -13.99 1.69 23.35
C SER A 140 -14.96 1.96 22.19
N THR A 141 -15.37 3.22 22.01
CA THR A 141 -16.15 3.67 20.84
C THR A 141 -15.27 4.12 19.68
N TYR A 142 -13.95 4.10 19.83
CA TYR A 142 -13.01 4.49 18.77
C TYR A 142 -12.39 3.26 18.10
N ASN A 143 -12.34 3.30 16.76
CA ASN A 143 -11.54 2.37 15.99
C ASN A 143 -10.07 2.80 16.05
N LYS A 144 -9.19 1.84 16.38
CA LYS A 144 -7.75 2.06 16.41
C LYS A 144 -7.13 1.56 15.11
N VAL A 145 -6.24 2.37 14.53
CA VAL A 145 -5.40 2.01 13.40
C VAL A 145 -3.96 2.09 13.85
N ASP A 146 -3.26 0.96 13.83
CA ASP A 146 -1.85 0.87 14.18
C ASP A 146 -1.00 0.53 12.95
N LEU A 147 0.17 1.14 12.84
CA LEU A 147 1.17 0.85 11.81
C LEU A 147 2.47 0.43 12.48
N THR A 148 3.01 -0.73 12.09
CA THR A 148 4.37 -1.13 12.47
C THR A 148 5.25 -1.30 11.25
N CYS A 149 6.56 -1.21 11.48
CA CYS A 149 7.60 -1.39 10.49
C CYS A 149 8.66 -2.33 11.06
N PHE A 150 8.98 -3.41 10.35
CA PHE A 150 9.83 -4.46 10.89
C PHE A 150 10.75 -5.10 9.85
N GLN A 151 11.82 -5.71 10.36
CA GLN A 151 12.66 -6.68 9.66
C GLN A 151 12.76 -7.95 10.51
N ALA A 152 13.03 -9.08 9.87
CA ALA A 152 13.33 -10.33 10.54
C ALA A 152 14.82 -10.41 10.88
N ARG A 153 15.13 -10.99 12.05
CA ARG A 153 16.49 -11.30 12.50
C ARG A 153 16.51 -12.72 13.07
N GLY A 154 17.29 -13.59 12.46
CA GLY A 154 17.50 -14.97 12.92
C GLY A 154 18.33 -15.75 11.91
N ASN A 155 19.08 -16.76 12.38
CA ASN A 155 19.86 -17.65 11.52
C ASN A 155 19.14 -18.98 11.25
N SER A 156 18.06 -19.26 11.96
CA SER A 156 17.26 -20.50 11.89
C SER A 156 15.79 -20.18 12.14
N ASP A 157 14.88 -20.97 11.56
CA ASP A 157 13.42 -20.82 11.71
C ASP A 157 12.97 -20.72 13.17
N ASP A 158 13.63 -21.44 14.08
CA ASP A 158 13.27 -21.51 15.51
C ASP A 158 13.72 -20.30 16.35
N ASN A 159 14.60 -19.45 15.80
CA ASN A 159 15.14 -18.25 16.48
C ASN A 159 14.85 -16.97 15.67
N MET A 160 13.77 -16.96 14.90
CA MET A 160 13.36 -15.81 14.12
C MET A 160 12.70 -14.77 15.03
N HIS A 161 13.33 -13.61 15.16
CA HIS A 161 12.81 -12.51 15.97
C HIS A 161 12.51 -11.29 15.11
N ARG A 162 11.47 -10.55 15.49
CA ARG A 162 11.17 -9.25 14.90
C ARG A 162 12.17 -8.20 15.37
N ARG A 163 12.65 -7.38 14.44
CA ARG A 163 13.38 -6.14 14.71
C ARG A 163 12.51 -4.98 14.26
N GLU A 164 12.08 -4.17 15.21
CA GLU A 164 11.33 -2.95 14.91
C GLU A 164 12.25 -1.91 14.27
N ILE A 165 11.74 -1.25 13.24
CA ILE A 165 12.44 -0.20 12.50
C ILE A 165 11.66 1.09 12.67
N ALA A 166 12.37 2.17 13.02
CA ALA A 166 11.72 3.47 13.19
C ALA A 166 11.12 3.94 11.86
N ILE A 167 9.83 4.27 11.86
CA ILE A 167 9.11 4.81 10.69
C ILE A 167 8.76 6.28 10.92
N ALA A 168 8.91 7.10 9.88
CA ALA A 168 8.51 8.51 9.89
C ALA A 168 7.72 8.84 8.63
N ILE A 169 6.47 9.29 8.81
CA ILE A 169 5.61 9.72 7.71
C ILE A 169 6.02 11.14 7.30
N ARG A 170 6.44 11.32 6.05
CA ARG A 170 6.81 12.64 5.51
C ARG A 170 5.62 13.25 4.77
N PRO A 171 5.28 14.53 5.03
CA PRO A 171 4.27 15.23 4.26
C PRO A 171 4.61 15.20 2.76
N SER A 172 3.64 14.80 1.94
CA SER A 172 3.76 14.78 0.48
C SER A 172 2.43 15.20 -0.16
N CYS A 173 2.51 15.71 -1.39
CA CYS A 173 1.32 15.81 -2.23
C CYS A 173 0.92 14.42 -2.74
N LEU A 174 -0.33 14.27 -3.16
CA LEU A 174 -0.77 13.05 -3.84
C LEU A 174 -0.23 13.05 -5.26
N HIS A 175 0.79 12.23 -5.51
CA HIS A 175 1.37 12.12 -6.84
C HIS A 175 0.47 11.30 -7.78
N GLU A 176 0.56 11.59 -9.09
CA GLU A 176 -0.24 10.93 -10.13
C GLU A 176 -0.10 9.40 -10.12
N TYR A 177 1.13 8.88 -9.92
CA TYR A 177 1.38 7.44 -9.89
C TYR A 177 0.74 6.75 -8.68
N ASN A 178 0.67 7.42 -7.53
CA ASN A 178 -0.02 6.89 -6.33
C ASN A 178 -1.54 7.06 -6.43
N LEU A 179 -2.02 8.12 -7.07
CA LEU A 179 -3.43 8.26 -7.43
C LEU A 179 -3.86 7.13 -8.38
N LYS A 180 -3.04 6.80 -9.37
CA LYS A 180 -3.29 5.67 -10.27
C LYS A 180 -3.38 4.35 -9.49
N ALA A 181 -2.42 4.08 -8.60
CA ALA A 181 -2.47 2.90 -7.73
C ALA A 181 -3.77 2.84 -6.93
N LEU A 182 -4.27 3.97 -6.41
CA LEU A 182 -5.55 4.03 -5.72
C LEU A 182 -6.74 3.71 -6.65
N MET A 183 -6.75 4.28 -7.86
CA MET A 183 -7.79 4.02 -8.88
C MET A 183 -7.75 2.59 -9.42
N ASP A 184 -6.63 1.89 -9.28
CA ASP A 184 -6.50 0.50 -9.70
C ASP A 184 -7.16 -0.47 -8.71
N LEU A 185 -7.39 -0.08 -7.44
CA LEU A 185 -8.01 -0.95 -6.43
C LEU A 185 -9.40 -1.48 -6.85
N PRO A 186 -10.38 -0.64 -7.27
CA PRO A 186 -11.66 -1.14 -7.77
C PRO A 186 -11.50 -2.10 -8.96
N ASN A 187 -10.57 -1.80 -9.86
CA ASN A 187 -10.30 -2.64 -11.03
C ASN A 187 -9.73 -4.00 -10.62
N ILE A 188 -8.87 -4.04 -9.61
CA ILE A 188 -8.32 -5.27 -9.02
C ILE A 188 -9.45 -6.11 -8.43
N LEU A 189 -10.27 -5.54 -7.55
CA LEU A 189 -11.39 -6.26 -6.93
C LEU A 189 -12.40 -6.77 -7.96
N MET A 190 -12.71 -5.98 -8.99
CA MET A 190 -13.56 -6.43 -10.09
C MET A 190 -12.94 -7.61 -10.86
N LYS A 191 -11.63 -7.55 -11.17
CA LYS A 191 -10.93 -8.65 -11.85
C LYS A 191 -10.95 -9.94 -11.02
N GLU A 192 -10.78 -9.85 -9.71
CA GLU A 192 -10.88 -11.02 -8.81
C GLU A 192 -12.26 -11.68 -8.92
N VAL A 193 -13.35 -10.91 -8.81
CA VAL A 193 -14.73 -11.42 -8.98
C VAL A 193 -14.93 -12.04 -10.37
N LEU A 194 -14.41 -11.41 -11.42
CA LEU A 194 -14.53 -11.91 -12.78
C LEU A 194 -13.76 -13.22 -13.01
N SER A 195 -12.56 -13.35 -12.42
CA SER A 195 -11.71 -14.54 -12.58
C SER A 195 -12.36 -15.81 -11.99
N VAL A 196 -12.88 -15.71 -10.76
CA VAL A 196 -13.63 -16.80 -10.11
C VAL A 196 -14.85 -17.20 -10.94
N SER A 197 -15.55 -16.24 -11.53
CA SER A 197 -16.72 -16.54 -12.36
C SER A 197 -16.36 -17.31 -13.64
N HIS A 198 -15.14 -17.16 -14.17
CA HIS A 198 -14.71 -17.86 -15.38
C HIS A 198 -14.42 -19.34 -15.09
N GLU A 199 -13.85 -19.64 -13.93
CA GLU A 199 -13.54 -21.02 -13.49
C GLU A 199 -14.79 -21.88 -13.25
N ILE A 200 -15.91 -21.26 -12.86
CA ILE A 200 -17.14 -21.98 -12.49
C ILE A 200 -18.04 -22.25 -13.72
N ASN A 201 -17.78 -21.61 -14.87
CA ASN A 201 -18.73 -21.57 -15.99
C ASN A 201 -18.68 -22.79 -16.94
N TYR A 202 -18.00 -23.88 -16.55
CA TYR A 202 -17.83 -25.09 -17.38
C TYR A 202 -18.96 -26.13 -17.22
N GLY A 203 -20.02 -25.83 -16.46
CA GLY A 203 -21.15 -26.73 -16.25
C GLY A 203 -22.20 -26.71 -17.37
N THR A 204 -22.90 -27.82 -17.60
CA THR A 204 -24.04 -27.92 -18.54
C THR A 204 -25.39 -27.50 -17.93
N ASP A 205 -25.45 -27.24 -16.62
CA ASP A 205 -26.68 -26.87 -15.92
C ASP A 205 -27.01 -25.38 -16.09
N GLU A 206 -28.09 -25.08 -16.79
CA GLU A 206 -28.58 -23.72 -17.04
C GLU A 206 -29.04 -23.00 -15.76
N PHE A 207 -29.56 -23.72 -14.75
CA PHE A 207 -29.94 -23.11 -13.48
C PHE A 207 -28.71 -22.68 -12.68
N ALA A 208 -27.67 -23.51 -12.65
CA ALA A 208 -26.39 -23.14 -12.05
C ALA A 208 -25.77 -21.93 -12.76
N LYS A 209 -25.80 -21.86 -14.10
CA LYS A 209 -25.32 -20.69 -14.85
C LYS A 209 -26.08 -19.42 -14.50
N LEU A 210 -27.41 -19.48 -14.39
CA LEU A 210 -28.23 -18.35 -13.99
C LEU A 210 -27.90 -17.90 -12.56
N HIS A 211 -27.80 -18.85 -11.62
CA HIS A 211 -27.43 -18.56 -10.24
C HIS A 211 -26.05 -17.90 -10.15
N ASN A 212 -25.04 -18.45 -10.81
CA ASN A 212 -23.68 -17.93 -10.82
C ASN A 212 -23.61 -16.54 -11.47
N SER A 213 -24.40 -16.30 -12.52
CA SER A 213 -24.50 -14.99 -13.17
C SER A 213 -25.14 -13.95 -12.26
N ALA A 214 -26.19 -14.32 -11.52
CA ALA A 214 -26.83 -13.45 -10.54
C ALA A 214 -25.89 -13.12 -9.38
N LEU A 215 -25.17 -14.12 -8.85
CA LEU A 215 -24.19 -13.94 -7.79
C LEU A 215 -23.05 -13.01 -8.24
N LYS A 216 -22.54 -13.20 -9.45
CA LYS A 216 -21.54 -12.32 -10.06
C LYS A 216 -22.02 -10.87 -10.16
N ALA A 217 -23.25 -10.65 -10.63
CA ALA A 217 -23.82 -9.31 -10.74
C ALA A 217 -23.94 -8.64 -9.36
N LEU A 218 -24.34 -9.40 -8.33
CA LEU A 218 -24.43 -8.93 -6.96
C LEU A 218 -23.05 -8.50 -6.42
N GLN A 219 -22.03 -9.36 -6.57
CA GLN A 219 -20.67 -9.08 -6.11
C GLN A 219 -20.05 -7.87 -6.82
N LEU A 220 -20.23 -7.74 -8.14
CA LEU A 220 -19.76 -6.56 -8.87
C LEU A 220 -20.46 -5.27 -8.42
N THR A 221 -21.76 -5.36 -8.11
CA THR A 221 -22.52 -4.23 -7.58
C THR A 221 -22.03 -3.84 -6.18
N GLU A 222 -21.71 -4.81 -5.34
CA GLU A 222 -21.15 -4.59 -3.99
C GLU A 222 -19.78 -3.89 -4.05
N VAL A 223 -18.89 -4.31 -4.95
CA VAL A 223 -17.60 -3.61 -5.18
C VAL A 223 -17.84 -2.18 -5.65
N ALA A 224 -18.76 -1.99 -6.59
CA ALA A 224 -19.07 -0.66 -7.11
C ALA A 224 -19.66 0.27 -6.03
N SER A 225 -20.58 -0.22 -5.20
CA SER A 225 -21.23 0.58 -4.16
C SER A 225 -20.33 0.83 -2.95
N SER A 226 -19.48 -0.12 -2.58
CA SER A 226 -18.68 -0.05 -1.35
C SER A 226 -17.30 0.57 -1.57
N VAL A 227 -16.75 0.48 -2.78
CA VAL A 227 -15.39 0.96 -3.08
C VAL A 227 -15.40 2.03 -4.15
N THR A 228 -15.97 1.76 -5.33
CA THR A 228 -15.88 2.67 -6.49
C THR A 228 -16.61 3.99 -6.24
N LEU A 229 -17.86 3.96 -5.80
CA LEU A 229 -18.65 5.18 -5.56
C LEU A 229 -18.04 6.07 -4.46
N PRO A 230 -17.72 5.56 -3.25
CA PRO A 230 -17.07 6.38 -2.22
C PRO A 230 -15.72 6.97 -2.68
N MET A 231 -14.96 6.23 -3.50
CA MET A 231 -13.71 6.72 -4.06
C MET A 231 -13.94 7.87 -5.04
N CYS A 232 -14.93 7.79 -5.93
CA CYS A 232 -15.30 8.88 -6.82
C CYS A 232 -15.73 10.13 -6.05
N ASP A 233 -16.56 9.97 -5.02
CA ASP A 233 -17.00 11.08 -4.16
C ASP A 233 -15.81 11.73 -3.45
N LEU A 234 -14.90 10.92 -2.89
CA LEU A 234 -13.68 11.40 -2.24
C LEU A 234 -12.81 12.22 -3.21
N LEU A 235 -12.60 11.73 -4.44
CA LEU A 235 -11.82 12.43 -5.45
C LEU A 235 -12.48 13.75 -5.87
N GLN A 236 -13.80 13.77 -6.02
CA GLN A 236 -14.55 14.98 -6.34
C GLN A 236 -14.48 16.01 -5.21
N MET A 237 -14.65 15.58 -3.95
CA MET A 237 -14.50 16.44 -2.78
C MET A 237 -13.07 17.01 -2.67
N ARG A 238 -12.07 16.17 -2.93
CA ARG A 238 -10.66 16.59 -2.93
C ARG A 238 -10.38 17.60 -4.03
N LEU A 239 -10.89 17.39 -5.23
CA LEU A 239 -10.76 18.34 -6.34
C LEU A 239 -11.34 19.71 -5.97
N ASN A 240 -12.53 19.73 -5.37
CA ASN A 240 -13.19 20.96 -4.94
C ASN A 240 -12.35 21.69 -3.87
N SER A 241 -11.87 20.95 -2.86
CA SER A 241 -11.04 21.47 -1.77
C SER A 241 -9.69 22.02 -2.27
N VAL A 242 -9.01 21.28 -3.13
CA VAL A 242 -7.73 21.70 -3.74
C VAL A 242 -7.93 22.93 -4.62
N THR A 243 -9.01 22.99 -5.40
CA THR A 243 -9.32 24.15 -6.25
C THR A 243 -9.57 25.40 -5.41
N ALA A 244 -10.30 25.28 -4.30
CA ALA A 244 -10.49 26.38 -3.36
C ALA A 244 -9.16 26.83 -2.74
N ARG A 245 -8.32 25.88 -2.32
CA ARG A 245 -7.00 26.16 -1.73
C ARG A 245 -6.04 26.84 -2.72
N ILE A 246 -6.07 26.45 -4.00
CA ILE A 246 -5.28 27.10 -5.05
C ILE A 246 -5.64 28.57 -5.16
N LYS A 247 -6.94 28.92 -5.17
CA LYS A 247 -7.40 30.32 -5.22
C LYS A 247 -6.90 31.12 -4.03
N GLU A 248 -6.98 30.54 -2.82
CA GLU A 248 -6.50 31.20 -1.60
C GLU A 248 -4.98 31.45 -1.63
N VAL A 249 -4.20 30.45 -2.04
CA VAL A 249 -2.74 30.59 -2.15
C VAL A 249 -2.35 31.61 -3.23
N GLN A 250 -3.10 31.70 -4.33
CA GLN A 250 -2.90 32.73 -5.35
C GLN A 250 -3.14 34.13 -4.79
N MET A 251 -4.22 34.34 -4.03
CA MET A 251 -4.49 35.62 -3.37
C MET A 251 -3.37 36.02 -2.40
N ILE A 252 -2.87 35.07 -1.60
CA ILE A 252 -1.75 35.32 -0.68
C ILE A 252 -0.48 35.68 -1.45
N ARG A 253 -0.17 34.95 -2.52
CA ARG A 253 0.98 35.21 -3.39
C ARG A 253 0.94 36.63 -3.95
N ASP A 254 -0.21 37.06 -4.46
CA ASP A 254 -0.35 38.36 -5.10
C ASP A 254 -0.21 39.50 -4.07
N LYS A 255 -0.81 39.35 -2.88
CA LYS A 255 -0.62 40.29 -1.77
C LYS A 255 0.84 40.40 -1.31
N LEU A 256 1.55 39.27 -1.23
CA LEU A 256 2.97 39.28 -0.85
C LEU A 256 3.85 39.94 -1.91
N LYS A 257 3.53 39.76 -3.20
CA LYS A 257 4.26 40.44 -4.29
C LYS A 257 4.12 41.95 -4.19
N GLU A 258 2.91 42.46 -3.96
CA GLU A 258 2.68 43.90 -3.77
C GLU A 258 3.48 44.46 -2.58
N GLN A 259 3.55 43.71 -1.46
CA GLN A 259 4.33 44.11 -0.30
C GLN A 259 5.84 44.16 -0.58
N VAL A 260 6.36 43.17 -1.32
CA VAL A 260 7.78 43.14 -1.71
C VAL A 260 8.13 44.30 -2.64
N GLU A 261 7.26 44.61 -3.61
CA GLU A 261 7.43 45.75 -4.51
C GLU A 261 7.38 47.09 -3.75
N ALA A 262 6.51 47.21 -2.76
CA ALA A 262 6.42 48.40 -1.92
C ALA A 262 7.64 48.59 -0.99
N MET A 263 8.27 47.51 -0.52
CA MET A 263 9.52 47.58 0.27
C MET A 263 10.77 47.82 -0.56
N SER A 264 10.70 47.58 -1.88
CA SER A 264 11.81 47.77 -2.82
C SER A 264 11.84 49.17 -3.46
N ARG A 265 10.88 50.02 -3.12
CA ARG A 265 10.80 51.44 -3.51
C ARG A 265 11.19 52.33 -2.33
#